data_AF-A0A810Q064-F1
#
_entry.id   AF-A0A810Q064-F1
#
_cell.length_a   1.000
_cell.length_b   1.000
_cell.length_c   1.000
_cell.angle_alpha   90.00
_cell.angle_beta   90.00
_cell.angle_gamma   90.00
#
_symmetry.space_group_name_H-M   'P 1'
#
loop_
_entity.id
_entity.type
_entity.pdbx_description
1 polymer ?
#
loop_
_entity_poly.entity_id
_entity_poly.type
_entity_poly.pdbx_seq_one_letter_code
_entity_poly.pdbx_strand_id
1 'polypeptide(L)' 'MDKRTDINNASFAYGISLLRMLLDMNLITEDEYEKITQISAEHYGADLIYV' A
#
# COMPACT_ATOMS: atom_id res chain seq x y z
N MET A 1 -19.57 7.95 -5.50
CA MET A 1 -18.20 7.70 -4.99
C MET A 1 -17.83 8.87 -4.10
N ASP A 2 -17.37 8.61 -2.88
CA ASP A 2 -16.89 9.66 -2.00
C ASP A 2 -15.48 10.06 -2.43
N LYS A 3 -15.26 11.36 -2.72
CA LYS A 3 -13.97 11.88 -3.18
C LYS A 3 -12.83 11.53 -2.22
N ARG A 4 -13.13 11.42 -0.92
CA ARG A 4 -12.13 11.08 0.09
C ARG A 4 -11.66 9.63 -0.02
N THR A 5 -12.58 8.70 -0.27
CA THR A 5 -12.26 7.30 -0.55
C THR A 5 -11.40 7.17 -1.80
N ASP A 6 -11.72 7.90 -2.88
CA ASP A 6 -10.94 7.85 -4.13
C ASP A 6 -9.51 8.37 -3.93
N ILE A 7 -9.34 9.46 -3.17
CA ILE A 7 -8.02 10.03 -2.82
C ILE A 7 -7.22 9.04 -1.98
N ASN A 8 -7.84 8.41 -0.98
CA ASN A 8 -7.18 7.44 -0.11
C ASN A 8 -6.72 6.21 -0.90
N ASN A 9 -7.57 5.67 -1.77
CA ASN A 9 -7.25 4.52 -2.61
C ASN A 9 -6.11 4.83 -3.59
N ALA A 10 -6.12 6.01 -4.22
CA ALA A 10 -5.04 6.44 -5.09
C ALA A 10 -3.72 6.62 -4.33
N SER A 11 -3.78 7.21 -3.13
CA SER A 11 -2.61 7.39 -2.26
C SER A 11 -2.03 6.05 -1.80
N PHE A 12 -2.88 5.11 -1.40
CA PHE A 12 -2.50 3.75 -1.03
C PHE A 12 -1.83 3.02 -2.20
N ALA A 13 -2.49 2.97 -3.37
CA ALA A 13 -1.95 2.29 -4.55
C ALA A 13 -0.58 2.85 -4.96
N TYR A 14 -0.43 4.18 -4.93
CA TYR A 14 0.86 4.82 -5.19
C TYR A 14 1.92 4.40 -4.15
N GLY A 15 1.60 4.43 -2.86
CA GLY A 15 2.50 3.97 -1.80
C GLY A 15 2.95 2.52 -1.97
N ILE A 16 2.02 1.60 -2.27
CA ILE A 16 2.32 0.18 -2.51
C ILE A 16 3.23 0.02 -3.73
N SER A 17 3.02 0.79 -4.80
CA SER A 17 3.89 0.73 -5.98
C SER A 17 5.34 1.13 -5.67
N LEU A 18 5.55 2.12 -4.80
CA LEU A 18 6.88 2.52 -4.35
C LEU A 18 7.52 1.45 -3.46
N LEU A 19 6.76 0.86 -2.54
CA LEU A 19 7.24 -0.24 -1.71
C LEU A 19 7.65 -1.45 -2.56
N ARG A 20 6.89 -1.73 -3.62
CA ARG A 20 7.23 -2.80 -4.56
C ARG A 20 8.56 -2.54 -5.26
N MET A 21 8.81 -1.30 -5.70
CA MET A 21 10.11 -0.93 -6.26
C MET A 21 11.26 -1.16 -5.27
N LEU A 22 11.08 -0.80 -3.98
CA LEU A 22 12.09 -1.02 -2.96
C LEU A 22 12.37 -2.52 -2.73
N LEU A 23 11.31 -3.34 -2.74
CA LEU A 23 11.41 -4.80 -2.64
C LEU A 23 12.17 -5.38 -3.84
N ASP A 24 11.81 -4.98 -5.06
CA ASP A 24 12.46 -5.45 -6.29
C ASP A 24 13.96 -5.05 -6.35
N MET A 25 14.33 -3.97 -5.65
CA MET A 25 15.72 -3.52 -5.48
C MET A 25 16.46 -4.21 -4.30
N ASN A 26 15.80 -5.13 -3.58
CA ASN A 26 16.30 -5.75 -2.35
C ASN A 26 16.71 -4.74 -1.25
N LEU A 27 16.05 -3.57 -1.20
CA LEU A 27 16.28 -2.55 -0.16
C LEU A 27 15.44 -2.78 1.09
N ILE A 28 14.38 -3.58 0.95
CA ILE A 28 13.52 -4.06 2.04
C ILE A 28 13.26 -5.56 1.83
N THR A 29 12.90 -6.26 2.90
CA THR A 29 12.48 -7.66 2.84
C THR A 29 11.00 -7.81 2.49
N GLU A 30 10.59 -9.03 2.11
CA GLU A 30 9.18 -9.37 1.90
C GLU A 30 8.36 -9.16 3.18
N ASP A 31 8.87 -9.58 4.34
CA ASP A 31 8.24 -9.34 5.64
C ASP A 31 8.04 -7.84 5.94
N GLU A 32 9.02 -7.00 5.61
CA GLU A 32 8.91 -5.55 5.77
C GLU A 32 7.87 -4.97 4.81
N TYR A 33 7.86 -5.42 3.56
CA TYR A 33 6.86 -5.01 2.57
C TYR A 33 5.44 -5.36 3.03
N GLU A 34 5.19 -6.59 3.49
CA GLU A 34 3.88 -7.05 3.96
C GLU A 34 3.40 -6.24 5.16
N LYS A 35 4.29 -6.04 6.14
CA LYS A 35 3.96 -5.30 7.36
C LYS A 35 3.62 -3.83 7.07
N ILE A 36 4.37 -3.17 6.19
CA ILE A 36 4.10 -1.78 5.81
C ILE A 36 2.81 -1.70 4.98
N THR A 37 2.57 -2.67 4.09
CA THR A 37 1.35 -2.76 3.27
C THR A 37 0.11 -2.87 4.16
N GLN A 38 0.15 -3.73 5.19
CA GLN A 38 -0.94 -3.89 6.15
C GLN A 38 -1.21 -2.58 6.92
N ILE A 39 -0.18 -1.96 7.49
CA ILE A 39 -0.31 -0.69 8.21
C ILE A 39 -0.88 0.41 7.31
N SER A 40 -0.44 0.44 6.04
CA SER A 40 -0.90 1.43 5.07
C SER A 40 -2.37 1.23 4.69
N ALA A 41 -2.82 -0.03 4.53
CA ALA A 41 -4.21 -0.35 4.24
C ALA A 41 -5.14 0.11 5.37
N GLU A 42 -4.74 -0.18 6.62
CA GLU A 42 -5.44 0.29 7.82
C GLU A 42 -5.49 1.82 7.90
N HIS A 43 -4.40 2.51 7.56
CA HIS A 43 -4.33 3.98 7.60
C HIS A 43 -5.26 4.66 6.58
N TYR A 44 -5.29 4.14 5.34
CA TYR A 44 -6.09 4.74 4.27
C TYR A 44 -7.55 4.25 4.26
N GLY A 45 -7.90 3.24 5.07
CA GLY A 45 -9.20 2.58 5.02
C GLY A 45 -9.44 1.91 3.67
N ALA A 46 -8.36 1.54 2.99
CA ALA A 46 -8.41 0.71 1.80
C ALA A 46 -8.50 -0.73 2.31
N ASP A 47 -9.70 -1.31 2.30
CA ASP A 47 -9.84 -2.75 2.52
C ASP A 47 -8.85 -3.44 1.58
N LEU A 48 -7.98 -4.30 2.13
CA LEU A 48 -7.10 -5.16 1.34
C LEU A 48 -8.00 -6.05 0.47
N ILE A 49 -8.39 -5.56 -0.70
CA ILE A 49 -8.90 -6.40 -1.78
C ILE A 49 -7.67 -7.20 -2.20
N TYR A 50 -7.47 -8.34 -1.56
CA TYR A 50 -6.63 -9.40 -2.07
C TYR A 50 -7.15 -9.72 -3.48
N VAL A 51 -6.39 -9.31 -4.50
CA VAL A 51 -6.56 -9.72 -5.90
C VAL A 51 -5.49 -10.75 -6.22
#